data_AF-A0A8H6AGC9-F1
#
_entry.id   AF-A0A8H6AGC9-F1
#
_cell.length_a   1.000
_cell.length_b   1.000
_cell.length_c   1.000
_cell.angle_alpha   90.00
_cell.angle_beta   90.00
_cell.angle_gamma   90.00
#
_symmetry.space_group_name_H-M   'P 1'
#
loop_
_entity.id
_entity.type
_entity.pdbx_description
1 polymer ?
#
loop_
_entity_poly.entity_id
_entity_poly.type
_entity_poly.pdbx_seq_one_letter_code
_entity_poly.pdbx_strand_id
1 'polypeptide(L)'
;MDKDIESIYTEGAILELRSESRSDAEPNGDTTSCKIIRFFEPPTLSCVMEVELLNQPDNKRAVLKVFDRRFASQLRADYKIGPSTAAKETAFVEYVKSGDASKFVDRLRNDEDFEESKEGWTMGQNEAYLYDLCLEMYEAETTVYRKLEHLQGKEIPQLLAQVRLHATTAVDEVSDNATDFFQIKGILIELIDGYTLSELPTNAPRESWGDICHEAVRVVRLLDDYSILNEDVRPSNIMVTRQSTQDKYRIVMLDFAQCVFRDPEETDKQWGRKKWNQDEEGAIGLVMRHRLKKLDYDFPFEHSNHFLEWAVTEFPSEDEDEGHSTSK
;
A
#
# COMPACT_ATOMS: atom_id res chain seq x y z
N MET A 1 3.22 -33.38 -4.19
CA MET A 1 3.11 -33.09 -5.64
C MET A 1 2.42 -31.74 -5.68
N ASP A 2 3.19 -30.74 -5.27
CA ASP A 2 2.78 -29.35 -5.13
C ASP A 2 2.70 -28.77 -6.52
N LYS A 3 1.49 -28.74 -7.08
CA LYS A 3 1.23 -27.72 -8.08
C LYS A 3 1.17 -26.43 -7.30
N ASP A 4 2.27 -25.69 -7.33
CA ASP A 4 2.30 -24.27 -7.04
C ASP A 4 1.01 -23.66 -7.59
N ILE A 5 0.37 -22.78 -6.82
CA ILE A 5 -0.66 -21.90 -7.37
C ILE A 5 -0.04 -21.31 -8.62
N GLU A 6 -0.46 -21.79 -9.81
CA GLU A 6 0.09 -21.33 -11.09
C GLU A 6 0.04 -19.82 -11.03
N SER A 7 1.20 -19.16 -11.17
CA SER A 7 1.28 -17.73 -10.98
C SER A 7 0.39 -17.06 -12.04
N ILE A 8 -0.82 -16.71 -11.62
CA ILE A 8 -1.80 -15.95 -12.40
C ILE A 8 -1.20 -14.63 -12.87
N TYR A 9 -0.16 -14.17 -12.17
CA TYR A 9 0.62 -12.98 -12.48
C TYR A 9 1.94 -13.37 -13.14
N THR A 10 1.88 -13.77 -14.40
CA THR A 10 3.07 -14.06 -15.23
C THR A 10 3.14 -13.11 -16.41
N GLU A 11 4.37 -12.75 -16.82
CA GLU A 11 4.57 -11.93 -18.01
C GLU A 11 3.90 -12.57 -19.23
N GLY A 12 3.11 -11.78 -19.95
CA GLY A 12 2.32 -12.20 -21.09
C GLY A 12 0.92 -12.72 -20.74
N ALA A 13 0.60 -12.99 -19.47
CA ALA A 13 -0.74 -13.39 -19.05
C ALA A 13 -1.76 -12.27 -19.31
N ILE A 14 -2.99 -12.66 -19.65
CA ILE A 14 -4.11 -11.73 -19.85
C ILE A 14 -5.04 -11.86 -18.66
N LEU A 15 -5.36 -10.72 -18.05
CA LEU A 15 -6.28 -10.60 -16.93
C LEU A 15 -7.54 -9.89 -17.40
N GLU A 16 -8.70 -10.37 -16.93
CA GLU A 16 -9.98 -9.71 -17.11
C GLU A 16 -10.31 -8.88 -15.86
N LEU A 17 -10.36 -7.56 -16.01
CA LEU A 17 -10.62 -6.63 -14.94
C LEU A 17 -12.07 -6.14 -15.02
N ARG A 18 -12.80 -6.22 -13.91
CA ARG A 18 -14.14 -5.63 -13.82
C ARG A 18 -14.06 -4.30 -13.09
N SER A 19 -14.63 -3.25 -13.67
CA SER A 19 -14.69 -1.95 -13.00
C SER A 19 -15.56 -2.02 -11.72
N GLU A 20 -15.12 -1.35 -10.66
CA GLU A 20 -15.98 -1.04 -9.53
C GLU A 20 -16.90 0.14 -9.89
N SER A 21 -17.99 -0.10 -10.62
CA SER A 21 -18.95 0.97 -10.90
C SER A 21 -19.65 1.43 -9.62
N ARG A 22 -19.72 2.74 -9.41
CA ARG A 22 -20.37 3.41 -8.27
C ARG A 22 -21.90 3.26 -8.20
N SER A 23 -22.53 2.46 -9.06
CA SER A 23 -23.97 2.24 -9.08
C SER A 23 -24.32 0.82 -9.54
N ASP A 24 -25.07 0.10 -8.70
CA ASP A 24 -25.61 -1.25 -8.90
C ASP A 24 -26.68 -1.35 -10.02
N ALA A 25 -26.53 -0.64 -11.13
CA ALA A 25 -27.58 -0.49 -12.14
C ALA A 25 -27.36 -1.23 -13.46
N GLU A 26 -26.18 -1.81 -13.72
CA GLU A 26 -25.90 -2.54 -14.98
C GLU A 26 -25.17 -3.87 -14.65
N PRO A 27 -25.74 -5.05 -14.93
CA PRO A 27 -25.13 -6.35 -14.61
C PRO A 27 -23.88 -6.68 -15.45
N ASN A 28 -23.59 -5.87 -16.46
CA ASN A 28 -22.39 -5.95 -17.29
C ASN A 28 -21.51 -4.74 -16.96
N GLY A 29 -20.82 -4.77 -15.82
CA GLY A 29 -19.75 -3.81 -15.56
C GLY A 29 -18.74 -3.84 -16.70
N ASP A 30 -18.27 -2.66 -17.12
CA ASP A 30 -17.26 -2.52 -18.17
C ASP A 30 -16.06 -3.41 -17.82
N THR A 31 -15.91 -4.49 -18.60
CA THR A 31 -14.81 -5.43 -18.45
C THR A 31 -13.68 -4.96 -19.34
N THR A 32 -12.51 -4.78 -18.74
CA THR A 32 -11.29 -4.37 -19.44
C THR A 32 -10.27 -5.50 -19.33
N SER A 33 -9.87 -6.04 -20.47
CA SER A 33 -8.78 -7.01 -20.52
C SER A 33 -7.43 -6.28 -20.52
N CYS A 34 -6.45 -6.77 -19.79
CA CYS A 34 -5.09 -6.24 -19.82
C CYS A 34 -4.06 -7.37 -19.92
N LYS A 35 -2.96 -7.11 -20.61
CA LYS A 35 -1.84 -8.03 -20.71
C LYS A 35 -0.72 -7.59 -19.76
N ILE A 36 -0.20 -8.52 -18.96
CA ILE A 36 0.93 -8.27 -18.08
C ILE A 36 2.19 -8.13 -18.94
N ILE A 37 2.85 -6.97 -18.84
CA ILE A 37 4.09 -6.66 -19.56
C ILE A 37 5.30 -6.99 -18.72
N ARG A 38 5.26 -6.71 -17.41
CA ARG A 38 6.26 -7.14 -16.46
C ARG A 38 5.73 -7.09 -15.04
N PHE A 39 6.35 -7.87 -14.18
CA PHE A 39 6.08 -7.88 -12.75
C PHE A 39 7.13 -7.04 -12.02
N PHE A 40 6.70 -6.21 -11.07
CA PHE A 40 7.63 -5.50 -10.18
C PHE A 40 7.92 -6.39 -8.96
N GLU A 41 9.08 -7.04 -8.98
CA GLU A 41 9.54 -7.96 -7.94
C GLU A 41 10.33 -7.25 -6.81
N PRO A 42 10.29 -7.77 -5.57
CA PRO A 42 9.39 -8.82 -5.08
C PRO A 42 7.98 -8.29 -4.76
N PRO A 43 6.92 -9.11 -4.81
CA PRO A 43 5.61 -8.71 -4.32
C PRO A 43 5.65 -8.63 -2.80
N THR A 44 5.69 -7.42 -2.25
CA THR A 44 5.74 -7.22 -0.81
C THR A 44 4.35 -7.36 -0.21
N LEU A 45 3.58 -6.28 -0.22
CA LEU A 45 2.24 -6.19 0.37
C LEU A 45 1.12 -6.36 -0.68
N SER A 46 1.45 -6.10 -1.94
CA SER A 46 0.54 -6.22 -3.09
C SER A 46 1.34 -6.68 -4.30
N CYS A 47 0.64 -7.19 -5.33
CA CYS A 47 1.26 -7.46 -6.62
C CYS A 47 1.17 -6.21 -7.47
N VAL A 48 2.32 -5.66 -7.85
CA VAL A 48 2.43 -4.49 -8.73
C VAL A 48 2.92 -4.97 -10.08
N MET A 49 2.16 -4.66 -11.12
CA MET A 49 2.43 -5.10 -12.48
C MET A 49 2.34 -3.92 -13.42
N GLU A 50 3.19 -3.93 -14.43
CA GLU A 50 2.96 -3.10 -15.59
C GLU A 50 2.08 -3.85 -16.58
N VAL A 51 1.02 -3.21 -17.06
CA VAL A 51 0.04 -3.82 -17.95
C VAL A 51 -0.21 -2.97 -19.18
N GLU A 52 -0.53 -3.63 -20.28
CA GLU A 52 -1.03 -3.04 -21.51
C GLU A 52 -2.55 -3.23 -21.54
N LEU A 53 -3.31 -2.13 -21.58
CA LEU A 53 -4.77 -2.17 -21.65
C LEU A 53 -5.20 -2.56 -23.08
N LEU A 54 -5.81 -3.73 -23.22
CA LEU A 54 -6.23 -4.26 -24.51
C LEU A 54 -7.48 -3.53 -25.00
N ASN A 55 -7.64 -3.42 -26.32
CA ASN A 55 -8.78 -2.78 -26.98
C ASN A 55 -8.95 -1.28 -26.68
N GLN A 56 -7.97 -0.64 -26.06
CA GLN A 56 -7.89 0.82 -25.93
C GLN A 56 -7.04 1.41 -27.07
N PRO A 57 -7.34 2.62 -27.56
CA PRO A 57 -6.45 3.31 -28.50
C PRO A 57 -5.02 3.38 -27.96
N ASP A 58 -4.04 3.19 -28.84
CA ASP A 58 -2.61 3.30 -28.56
C ASP A 58 -2.01 2.29 -27.56
N ASN A 59 -2.70 1.19 -27.25
CA ASN A 59 -2.20 0.15 -26.34
C ASN A 59 -1.66 0.76 -25.03
N LYS A 60 -2.48 1.65 -24.44
CA LYS A 60 -2.09 2.43 -23.27
C LYS A 60 -1.53 1.53 -22.17
N ARG A 61 -0.31 1.84 -21.72
CA ARG A 61 0.32 1.17 -20.58
C ARG A 61 -0.13 1.82 -19.28
N ALA A 62 -0.28 1.00 -18.25
CA ALA A 62 -0.67 1.40 -16.91
C ALA A 62 0.04 0.52 -15.87
N VAL A 63 -0.05 0.90 -14.60
CA VAL A 63 0.31 0.03 -13.49
C VAL A 63 -0.96 -0.55 -12.89
N LEU A 64 -1.01 -1.88 -12.78
CA LEU A 64 -2.03 -2.62 -12.05
C LEU A 64 -1.45 -3.02 -10.69
N LYS A 65 -2.08 -2.56 -9.62
CA LYS A 65 -1.77 -2.97 -8.24
C LYS A 65 -2.95 -3.79 -7.72
N VAL A 66 -2.70 -5.04 -7.32
CA VAL A 66 -3.74 -5.94 -6.78
C VAL A 66 -3.36 -6.43 -5.39
N PHE A 67 -4.35 -6.46 -4.51
CA PHE A 67 -4.22 -6.81 -3.10
C PHE A 67 -4.64 -8.27 -2.91
N ASP A 68 -3.77 -9.17 -3.40
CA ASP A 68 -4.02 -10.62 -3.38
C ASP A 68 -3.25 -11.29 -2.23
N ARG A 69 -3.98 -11.72 -1.19
CA ARG A 69 -3.42 -12.38 0.00
C ARG A 69 -2.55 -13.61 -0.29
N ARG A 70 -2.72 -14.24 -1.47
CA ARG A 70 -1.97 -15.44 -1.85
C ARG A 70 -0.51 -15.09 -2.19
N PHE A 71 -0.28 -13.85 -2.65
CA PHE A 71 1.01 -13.39 -3.18
C PHE A 71 1.64 -12.26 -2.34
N ALA A 72 0.97 -11.76 -1.30
CA ALA A 72 1.51 -10.76 -0.37
C ALA A 72 2.64 -11.34 0.52
N SER A 73 3.82 -11.55 -0.07
CA SER A 73 4.89 -12.33 0.57
C SER A 73 5.45 -11.68 1.85
N GLN A 74 5.48 -10.34 1.91
CA GLN A 74 5.93 -9.59 3.08
C GLN A 74 4.92 -9.75 4.23
N LEU A 75 3.62 -9.54 3.97
CA LEU A 75 2.57 -9.77 4.98
C LEU A 75 2.65 -11.19 5.56
N ARG A 76 2.77 -12.18 4.68
CA ARG A 76 2.84 -13.59 5.12
C ARG A 76 4.09 -13.88 5.95
N ALA A 77 5.18 -13.15 5.73
CA ALA A 77 6.39 -13.25 6.53
C ALA A 77 6.25 -12.54 7.88
N ASP A 78 5.71 -11.32 7.90
CA ASP A 78 5.52 -10.50 9.11
C ASP A 78 4.63 -11.22 10.13
N TYR A 79 3.55 -11.84 9.65
CA TYR A 79 2.63 -12.61 10.47
C TYR A 79 2.98 -14.10 10.59
N LYS A 80 4.12 -14.54 10.02
CA LYS A 80 4.63 -15.92 10.10
C LYS A 80 3.64 -16.98 9.61
N ILE A 81 2.72 -16.62 8.71
CA ILE A 81 1.71 -17.52 8.14
C ILE A 81 2.33 -18.43 7.07
N GLY A 82 3.49 -18.07 6.50
CA GLY A 82 4.19 -18.83 5.47
C GLY A 82 3.50 -18.77 4.10
N PRO A 83 4.09 -19.32 3.03
CA PRO A 83 3.60 -19.16 1.66
C PRO A 83 2.19 -19.73 1.46
N SER A 84 1.48 -19.22 0.45
CA SER A 84 0.17 -19.75 0.08
C SER A 84 0.31 -21.16 -0.49
N THR A 85 -0.62 -22.04 -0.13
CA THR A 85 -0.65 -23.43 -0.59
C THR A 85 -2.07 -23.84 -0.92
N ALA A 86 -2.23 -24.89 -1.72
CA ALA A 86 -3.56 -25.44 -2.04
C ALA A 86 -4.36 -25.80 -0.78
N ALA A 87 -3.71 -26.32 0.27
CA ALA A 87 -4.38 -26.64 1.53
C ALA A 87 -4.93 -25.39 2.26
N LYS A 88 -4.17 -24.29 2.24
CA LYS A 88 -4.63 -23.02 2.83
C LYS A 88 -5.76 -22.40 2.03
N GLU A 89 -5.70 -22.48 0.70
CA GLU A 89 -6.78 -22.02 -0.17
C GLU A 89 -8.07 -22.82 0.05
N THR A 90 -7.98 -24.16 0.14
CA THR A 90 -9.15 -24.99 0.48
C THR A 90 -9.71 -24.62 1.85
N ALA A 91 -8.85 -24.47 2.87
CA ALA A 91 -9.29 -24.09 4.21
C ALA A 91 -9.98 -22.71 4.24
N PHE A 92 -9.48 -21.73 3.47
CA PHE A 92 -10.13 -20.43 3.31
C PHE A 92 -11.50 -20.56 2.65
N VAL A 93 -11.59 -21.27 1.52
CA VAL A 93 -12.85 -21.49 0.80
C VAL A 93 -13.90 -22.14 1.72
N GLU A 94 -13.52 -23.17 2.46
CA GLU A 94 -14.40 -23.85 3.42
C GLU A 94 -14.85 -22.91 4.56
N TYR A 95 -13.93 -22.09 5.07
CA TYR A 95 -14.21 -21.12 6.14
C TYR A 95 -15.14 -19.98 5.70
N VAL A 96 -15.03 -19.55 4.44
CA VAL A 96 -15.94 -18.59 3.82
C VAL A 96 -17.31 -19.25 3.59
N LYS A 97 -17.36 -20.47 3.03
CA LYS A 97 -18.61 -21.20 2.78
C LYS A 97 -19.39 -21.51 4.07
N SER A 98 -18.72 -21.68 5.22
CA SER A 98 -19.42 -21.86 6.51
C SER A 98 -20.04 -20.58 7.07
N GLY A 99 -19.68 -19.41 6.52
CA GLY A 99 -20.08 -18.09 7.02
C GLY A 99 -19.31 -17.63 8.27
N ASP A 100 -18.27 -18.37 8.68
CA ASP A 100 -17.48 -18.00 9.85
C ASP A 100 -16.41 -16.95 9.54
N ALA A 101 -15.95 -16.87 8.28
CA ALA A 101 -15.04 -15.82 7.84
C ALA A 101 -15.60 -14.41 8.07
N SER A 102 -16.87 -14.16 7.70
CA SER A 102 -17.53 -12.87 7.94
C SER A 102 -17.54 -12.50 9.42
N LYS A 103 -17.97 -13.42 10.29
CA LYS A 103 -18.02 -13.17 11.74
C LYS A 103 -16.64 -12.90 12.32
N PHE A 104 -15.63 -13.57 11.81
CA PHE A 104 -14.25 -13.40 12.26
C PHE A 104 -13.69 -12.03 11.87
N VAL A 105 -13.88 -11.62 10.61
CA VAL A 105 -13.51 -10.27 10.14
C VAL A 105 -14.29 -9.18 10.87
N ASP A 106 -15.59 -9.38 11.08
CA ASP A 106 -16.41 -8.42 11.86
C ASP A 106 -15.86 -8.24 13.28
N ARG A 107 -15.36 -9.31 13.91
CA ARG A 107 -14.72 -9.22 15.23
C ARG A 107 -13.37 -8.52 15.15
N LEU A 108 -12.51 -8.86 14.19
CA LEU A 108 -11.22 -8.19 13.99
C LEU A 108 -11.37 -6.66 13.92
N ARG A 109 -12.40 -6.17 13.24
CA ARG A 109 -12.61 -4.74 13.00
C ARG A 109 -13.31 -4.00 14.13
N ASN A 110 -14.15 -4.67 14.93
CA ASN A 110 -15.08 -4.01 15.85
C ASN A 110 -14.93 -4.43 17.32
N ASP A 111 -14.12 -5.44 17.63
CA ASP A 111 -13.90 -5.96 18.98
C ASP A 111 -12.46 -5.63 19.41
N GLU A 112 -12.28 -4.53 20.15
CA GLU A 112 -10.96 -4.06 20.61
C GLU A 112 -10.24 -5.08 21.52
N ASP A 113 -10.99 -5.98 22.17
CA ASP A 113 -10.47 -7.04 23.04
C ASP A 113 -10.19 -8.35 22.27
N PHE A 114 -10.32 -8.35 20.94
CA PHE A 114 -10.15 -9.55 20.13
C PHE A 114 -8.66 -9.91 19.95
N GLU A 115 -8.18 -10.78 20.83
CA GLU A 115 -6.82 -11.30 20.77
C GLU A 115 -6.72 -12.65 20.03
N GLU A 116 -5.56 -12.89 19.42
CA GLU A 116 -5.20 -14.21 18.92
C GLU A 116 -5.21 -15.22 20.08
N SER A 117 -5.78 -16.40 19.84
CA SER A 117 -5.82 -17.45 20.86
C SER A 117 -4.41 -17.95 21.21
N LYS A 118 -4.20 -18.50 22.41
CA LYS A 118 -2.92 -19.12 22.79
C LYS A 118 -2.51 -20.27 21.88
N GLU A 119 -3.47 -20.92 21.21
CA GLU A 119 -3.24 -22.00 20.25
C GLU A 119 -2.98 -21.49 18.83
N GLY A 120 -3.03 -20.17 18.64
CA GLY A 120 -2.97 -19.49 17.36
C GLY A 120 -4.30 -19.54 16.60
N TRP A 121 -4.29 -18.98 15.39
CA TRP A 121 -5.40 -19.13 14.46
C TRP A 121 -5.30 -20.39 13.59
N THR A 122 -6.46 -20.90 13.19
CA THR A 122 -6.54 -21.98 12.18
C THR A 122 -6.08 -21.49 10.80
N MET A 123 -5.86 -22.40 9.85
CA MET A 123 -5.48 -22.01 8.47
C MET A 123 -6.51 -21.08 7.81
N GLY A 124 -7.81 -21.39 7.94
CA GLY A 124 -8.88 -20.56 7.39
C GLY A 124 -8.92 -19.17 8.02
N GLN A 125 -8.74 -19.06 9.33
CA GLN A 125 -8.67 -17.79 10.05
C GLN A 125 -7.44 -16.97 9.64
N ASN A 126 -6.26 -17.58 9.53
CA ASN A 126 -5.05 -16.91 9.06
C ASN A 126 -5.21 -16.34 7.64
N GLU A 127 -5.83 -17.08 6.72
CA GLU A 127 -6.11 -16.56 5.38
C GLU A 127 -7.20 -15.48 5.38
N ALA A 128 -8.22 -15.58 6.24
CA ALA A 128 -9.22 -14.52 6.42
C ALA A 128 -8.62 -13.24 7.00
N TYR A 129 -7.68 -13.36 7.93
CA TYR A 129 -6.94 -12.22 8.46
C TYR A 129 -6.07 -11.55 7.39
N LEU A 130 -5.33 -12.32 6.58
CA LEU A 130 -4.57 -11.76 5.46
C LEU A 130 -5.46 -11.10 4.40
N TYR A 131 -6.64 -11.66 4.15
CA TYR A 131 -7.66 -11.01 3.29
C TYR A 131 -8.05 -9.64 3.86
N ASP A 132 -8.33 -9.57 5.16
CA ASP A 132 -8.75 -8.34 5.83
C ASP A 132 -7.67 -7.25 5.75
N LEU A 133 -6.41 -7.60 6.05
CA LEU A 133 -5.26 -6.69 5.89
C LEU A 133 -5.09 -6.19 4.45
N CYS A 134 -5.26 -7.07 3.46
CA CYS A 134 -5.22 -6.68 2.04
C CYS A 134 -6.33 -5.68 1.69
N LEU A 135 -7.52 -5.89 2.25
CA LEU A 135 -8.67 -5.01 2.06
C LEU A 135 -8.44 -3.64 2.73
N GLU A 136 -7.92 -3.59 3.95
CA GLU A 136 -7.56 -2.35 4.64
C GLU A 136 -6.54 -1.53 3.84
N MET A 137 -5.49 -2.16 3.32
CA MET A 137 -4.50 -1.49 2.48
C MET A 137 -5.09 -0.93 1.18
N TYR A 138 -6.00 -1.69 0.54
CA TYR A 138 -6.73 -1.22 -0.63
C TYR A 138 -7.63 -0.01 -0.31
N GLU A 139 -8.35 -0.07 0.81
CA GLU A 139 -9.23 1.01 1.28
C GLU A 139 -8.43 2.26 1.64
N ALA A 140 -7.28 2.10 2.29
CA ALA A 140 -6.36 3.19 2.60
C ALA A 140 -5.88 3.87 1.32
N GLU A 141 -5.34 3.11 0.38
CA GLU A 141 -4.79 3.65 -0.85
C GLU A 141 -5.85 4.35 -1.72
N THR A 142 -7.02 3.73 -1.91
CA THR A 142 -8.13 4.36 -2.66
C THR A 142 -8.70 5.60 -1.96
N THR A 143 -8.65 5.65 -0.63
CA THR A 143 -9.04 6.84 0.14
C THR A 143 -8.07 8.00 -0.07
N VAL A 144 -6.76 7.74 -0.15
CA VAL A 144 -5.76 8.76 -0.50
C VAL A 144 -6.05 9.34 -1.89
N TYR A 145 -6.22 8.50 -2.92
CA TYR A 145 -6.53 8.98 -4.26
C TYR A 145 -7.80 9.86 -4.29
N ARG A 146 -8.82 9.50 -3.51
CA ARG A 146 -10.06 10.27 -3.41
C ARG A 146 -9.87 11.62 -2.71
N LYS A 147 -9.13 11.65 -1.59
CA LYS A 147 -8.85 12.90 -0.83
C LYS A 147 -7.94 13.85 -1.62
N LEU A 148 -7.02 13.29 -2.40
CA LEU A 148 -6.00 14.03 -3.15
C LEU A 148 -6.31 14.13 -4.65
N GLU A 149 -7.59 14.12 -5.04
CA GLU A 149 -8.03 14.11 -6.44
C GLU A 149 -7.36 15.22 -7.29
N HIS A 150 -7.18 16.41 -6.73
CA HIS A 150 -6.59 17.55 -7.43
C HIS A 150 -5.05 17.49 -7.61
N LEU A 151 -4.38 16.56 -6.90
CA LEU A 151 -2.93 16.27 -6.99
C LEU A 151 -2.63 15.10 -7.94
N GLN A 152 -3.66 14.35 -8.35
CA GLN A 152 -3.50 13.24 -9.29
C GLN A 152 -2.96 13.71 -10.65
N GLY A 153 -2.00 12.96 -11.19
CA GLY A 153 -1.30 13.30 -12.43
C GLY A 153 -0.25 14.41 -12.28
N LYS A 154 -0.01 14.88 -11.05
CA LYS A 154 0.97 15.92 -10.71
C LYS A 154 1.93 15.40 -9.65
N GLU A 155 1.56 15.46 -8.38
CA GLU A 155 2.37 15.03 -7.24
C GLU A 155 2.13 13.58 -6.83
N ILE A 156 1.00 12.99 -7.24
CA ILE A 156 0.70 11.56 -7.10
C ILE A 156 0.26 10.98 -8.46
N PRO A 157 0.30 9.65 -8.67
CA PRO A 157 -0.18 9.04 -9.90
C PRO A 157 -1.65 9.38 -10.17
N GLN A 158 -2.04 9.38 -11.44
CA GLN A 158 -3.47 9.38 -11.75
C GLN A 158 -4.10 8.01 -11.49
N LEU A 159 -5.17 7.96 -10.70
CA LEU A 159 -6.03 6.78 -10.59
C LEU A 159 -6.90 6.68 -11.85
N LEU A 160 -6.70 5.63 -12.62
CA LEU A 160 -7.45 5.37 -13.86
C LEU A 160 -8.75 4.63 -13.58
N ALA A 161 -8.70 3.61 -12.71
CA ALA A 161 -9.88 2.84 -12.31
C ALA A 161 -9.63 2.05 -11.01
N GLN A 162 -10.71 1.78 -10.29
CA GLN A 162 -10.76 0.71 -9.28
C GLN A 162 -11.30 -0.54 -9.97
N VAL A 163 -10.67 -1.69 -9.73
CA VAL A 163 -10.95 -2.93 -10.44
C VAL A 163 -11.08 -4.13 -9.50
N ARG A 164 -11.79 -5.16 -9.95
CA ARG A 164 -11.94 -6.45 -9.29
C ARG A 164 -11.52 -7.57 -10.22
N LEU A 165 -10.87 -8.58 -9.66
CA LEU A 165 -10.59 -9.87 -10.30
C LEU A 165 -11.28 -10.98 -9.49
N HIS A 166 -11.65 -12.08 -10.16
CA HIS A 166 -12.18 -13.25 -9.46
C HIS A 166 -11.04 -14.21 -9.12
N ALA A 167 -10.91 -14.55 -7.84
CA ALA A 167 -9.83 -15.40 -7.35
C ALA A 167 -9.99 -16.88 -7.72
N THR A 168 -11.24 -17.35 -7.87
CA THR A 168 -11.58 -18.76 -8.08
C THR A 168 -12.81 -18.91 -8.97
N THR A 169 -12.95 -20.08 -9.60
CA THR A 169 -14.17 -20.50 -10.31
C THR A 169 -15.22 -21.10 -9.36
N ALA A 170 -14.98 -21.11 -8.05
CA ALA A 170 -15.85 -21.73 -7.04
C ALA A 170 -17.04 -20.84 -6.61
N VAL A 171 -17.22 -19.69 -7.28
CA VAL A 171 -18.25 -18.67 -7.00
C VAL A 171 -19.66 -19.24 -7.19
N ASP A 172 -19.84 -20.25 -8.04
CA ASP A 172 -21.15 -20.80 -8.43
C ASP A 172 -21.93 -21.50 -7.28
N GLU A 173 -21.30 -21.73 -6.11
CA GLU A 173 -21.91 -22.44 -4.97
C GLU A 173 -22.05 -21.59 -3.69
N VAL A 174 -21.77 -20.28 -3.74
CA VAL A 174 -21.66 -19.44 -2.54
C VAL A 174 -22.81 -18.43 -2.47
N SER A 175 -23.31 -18.14 -1.26
CA SER A 175 -24.31 -17.08 -1.06
C SER A 175 -23.76 -15.70 -1.44
N ASP A 176 -24.62 -14.80 -1.91
CA ASP A 176 -24.23 -13.46 -2.41
C ASP A 176 -23.28 -12.71 -1.45
N ASN A 177 -23.54 -12.78 -0.14
CA ASN A 177 -22.72 -12.10 0.90
C ASN A 177 -21.29 -12.64 1.03
N ALA A 178 -21.02 -13.88 0.61
CA ALA A 178 -19.70 -14.49 0.70
C ALA A 178 -18.92 -14.42 -0.62
N THR A 179 -19.52 -13.87 -1.68
CA THR A 179 -18.84 -13.66 -2.97
C THR A 179 -17.73 -12.61 -2.89
N ASP A 180 -17.84 -11.64 -1.98
CA ASP A 180 -16.84 -10.58 -1.82
C ASP A 180 -15.47 -11.11 -1.36
N PHE A 181 -15.44 -12.15 -0.52
CA PHE A 181 -14.20 -12.82 -0.09
C PHE A 181 -13.40 -13.47 -1.23
N PHE A 182 -14.05 -13.71 -2.38
CA PHE A 182 -13.41 -14.27 -3.57
C PHE A 182 -13.08 -13.19 -4.62
N GLN A 183 -13.39 -11.92 -4.35
CA GLN A 183 -12.98 -10.80 -5.18
C GLN A 183 -11.61 -10.29 -4.73
N ILE A 184 -10.69 -10.21 -5.68
CA ILE A 184 -9.40 -9.56 -5.49
C ILE A 184 -9.56 -8.10 -5.87
N LYS A 185 -9.31 -7.21 -4.92
CA LYS A 185 -9.36 -5.76 -5.12
C LYS A 185 -8.08 -5.27 -5.76
N GLY A 186 -8.20 -4.28 -6.63
CA GLY A 186 -7.06 -3.64 -7.25
C GLY A 186 -7.36 -2.26 -7.80
N ILE A 187 -6.31 -1.60 -8.25
CA ILE A 187 -6.35 -0.28 -8.88
C ILE A 187 -5.49 -0.27 -10.14
N LEU A 188 -5.98 0.44 -11.15
CA LEU A 188 -5.20 0.84 -12.32
C LEU A 188 -4.75 2.28 -12.13
N ILE A 189 -3.45 2.54 -12.22
CA ILE A 189 -2.86 3.86 -12.04
C ILE A 189 -1.92 4.22 -13.20
N GLU A 190 -1.62 5.51 -13.31
CA GLU A 190 -0.66 6.06 -14.25
C GLU A 190 0.69 5.34 -14.16
N LEU A 191 1.22 4.91 -15.31
CA LEU A 191 2.60 4.48 -15.42
C LEU A 191 3.49 5.72 -15.49
N ILE A 192 4.37 5.87 -14.50
CA ILE A 192 5.39 6.93 -14.49
C ILE A 192 6.69 6.39 -15.10
N ASP A 193 7.09 6.94 -16.23
CA ASP A 193 8.39 6.63 -16.86
C ASP A 193 9.51 7.45 -16.22
N GLY A 194 10.32 6.82 -15.39
CA GLY A 194 11.32 7.50 -14.58
C GLY A 194 12.17 6.54 -13.75
N TYR A 195 12.83 7.09 -12.74
CA TYR A 195 13.63 6.34 -11.78
C TYR A 195 13.26 6.76 -10.36
N THR A 196 13.49 5.88 -9.40
CA THR A 196 13.17 6.19 -8.00
C THR A 196 14.17 7.21 -7.44
N LEU A 197 13.77 7.98 -6.42
CA LEU A 197 14.68 8.92 -5.75
C LEU A 197 15.90 8.21 -5.14
N SER A 198 15.78 6.91 -4.81
CA SER A 198 16.91 6.07 -4.40
C SER A 198 18.02 5.98 -5.45
N GLU A 199 17.66 6.08 -6.73
CA GLU A 199 18.54 5.94 -7.89
C GLU A 199 18.96 7.31 -8.45
N LEU A 200 18.65 8.40 -7.74
CA LEU A 200 18.94 9.77 -8.14
C LEU A 200 20.40 9.97 -8.62
N PRO A 201 21.44 9.47 -7.92
CA PRO A 201 22.81 9.80 -8.28
C PRO A 201 23.29 9.26 -9.63
N THR A 202 22.65 8.21 -10.13
CA THR A 202 23.00 7.58 -11.41
C THR A 202 22.18 8.10 -12.59
N ASN A 203 21.09 8.82 -12.32
CA ASN A 203 20.10 9.18 -13.35
C ASN A 203 19.85 10.70 -13.49
N ALA A 204 20.25 11.51 -12.51
CA ALA A 204 20.19 12.97 -12.59
C ALA A 204 21.59 13.59 -12.59
N PRO A 205 21.78 14.72 -13.29
CA PRO A 205 22.99 15.51 -13.15
C PRO A 205 23.08 16.10 -11.74
N ARG A 206 24.30 16.23 -11.23
CA ARG A 206 24.58 16.54 -9.81
C ARG A 206 23.99 17.88 -9.38
N GLU A 207 23.98 18.85 -10.28
CA GLU A 207 23.40 20.18 -10.08
C GLU A 207 21.91 20.14 -9.76
N SER A 208 21.17 19.11 -10.20
CA SER A 208 19.72 18.98 -9.95
C SER A 208 19.38 18.20 -8.69
N TRP A 209 20.37 17.58 -8.01
CA TRP A 209 20.08 16.70 -6.88
C TRP A 209 19.39 17.42 -5.72
N GLY A 210 19.85 18.63 -5.39
CA GLY A 210 19.27 19.45 -4.33
C GLY A 210 17.81 19.77 -4.60
N ASP A 211 17.52 20.33 -5.78
CA ASP A 211 16.16 20.71 -6.18
C ASP A 211 15.20 19.51 -6.18
N ILE A 212 15.65 18.35 -6.68
CA ILE A 212 14.84 17.12 -6.68
C ILE A 212 14.57 16.64 -5.25
N CYS A 213 15.57 16.64 -4.37
CA CYS A 213 15.37 16.23 -2.98
C CYS A 213 14.49 17.21 -2.19
N HIS A 214 14.63 18.53 -2.40
CA HIS A 214 13.74 19.52 -1.78
C HIS A 214 12.30 19.36 -2.25
N GLU A 215 12.10 19.14 -3.55
CA GLU A 215 10.77 18.92 -4.10
C GLU A 215 10.15 17.61 -3.60
N ALA A 216 10.94 16.55 -3.40
CA ALA A 216 10.47 15.32 -2.78
C ALA A 216 9.99 15.53 -1.34
N VAL A 217 10.75 16.29 -0.53
CA VAL A 217 10.32 16.68 0.83
C VAL A 217 9.05 17.53 0.77
N ARG A 218 8.94 18.46 -0.18
CA ARG A 218 7.72 19.25 -0.37
C ARG A 218 6.50 18.37 -0.68
N VAL A 219 6.64 17.39 -1.57
CA VAL A 219 5.55 16.46 -1.91
C VAL A 219 5.10 15.67 -0.68
N VAL A 220 6.03 15.20 0.16
CA VAL A 220 5.68 14.53 1.42
C VAL A 220 4.85 15.42 2.35
N ARG A 221 5.26 16.69 2.50
CA ARG A 221 4.55 17.67 3.34
C ARG A 221 3.11 17.92 2.90
N LEU A 222 2.77 17.66 1.63
CA LEU A 222 1.39 17.83 1.16
C LEU A 222 0.41 16.95 1.93
N LEU A 223 0.84 15.79 2.45
CA LEU A 223 -0.04 14.89 3.21
C LEU A 223 -0.56 15.53 4.52
N ASP A 224 0.22 16.43 5.12
CA ASP A 224 -0.13 17.13 6.35
C ASP A 224 -1.46 17.89 6.20
N ASP A 225 -1.61 18.61 5.09
CA ASP A 225 -2.78 19.45 4.79
C ASP A 225 -4.09 18.64 4.68
N TYR A 226 -3.98 17.32 4.51
CA TYR A 226 -5.13 16.40 4.36
C TYR A 226 -5.32 15.46 5.54
N SER A 227 -4.57 15.67 6.63
CA SER A 227 -4.59 14.80 7.82
C SER A 227 -4.29 13.33 7.47
N ILE A 228 -3.28 13.15 6.63
CA ILE A 228 -2.76 11.84 6.20
C ILE A 228 -1.38 11.65 6.82
N LEU A 229 -1.13 10.45 7.33
CA LEU A 229 0.16 9.94 7.77
C LEU A 229 0.50 8.75 6.87
N ASN A 230 1.64 8.76 6.19
CA ASN A 230 2.11 7.61 5.44
C ASN A 230 3.24 6.92 6.21
N GLU A 231 3.02 5.65 6.60
CA GLU A 231 3.96 4.88 7.41
C GLU A 231 5.12 4.30 6.59
N ASP A 232 5.06 4.35 5.24
CA ASP A 232 6.10 3.85 4.33
C ASP A 232 6.69 4.94 3.43
N VAL A 233 6.92 6.14 3.99
CA VAL A 233 7.69 7.18 3.30
C VAL A 233 9.15 6.78 3.20
N ARG A 234 9.65 6.62 1.98
CA ARG A 234 11.04 6.28 1.70
C ARG A 234 11.44 6.66 0.27
N PRO A 235 12.74 6.88 -0.03
CA PRO A 235 13.15 7.32 -1.37
C PRO A 235 12.85 6.34 -2.52
N SER A 236 12.59 5.06 -2.25
CA SER A 236 12.14 4.13 -3.30
C SER A 236 10.67 4.33 -3.69
N ASN A 237 9.87 4.95 -2.83
CA ASN A 237 8.46 5.25 -3.06
C ASN A 237 8.26 6.67 -3.61
N ILE A 238 9.33 7.33 -4.08
CA ILE A 238 9.26 8.60 -4.79
C ILE A 238 9.81 8.38 -6.19
N MET A 239 9.00 8.64 -7.22
CA MET A 239 9.41 8.59 -8.61
C MET A 239 9.86 9.96 -9.10
N VAL A 240 10.93 9.97 -9.87
CA VAL A 240 11.49 11.15 -10.53
C VAL A 240 11.38 10.94 -12.03
N THR A 241 10.66 11.82 -12.72
CA THR A 241 10.50 11.77 -14.18
C THR A 241 10.79 13.13 -14.81
N ARG A 242 11.31 13.15 -16.04
CA ARG A 242 11.54 14.40 -16.79
C ARG A 242 10.27 14.83 -17.50
N GLN A 243 9.89 16.08 -17.29
CA GLN A 243 8.83 16.71 -18.08
C GLN A 243 9.41 17.14 -19.42
N SER A 244 8.95 16.49 -20.49
CA SER A 244 9.41 16.72 -21.87
C SER A 244 9.26 18.17 -22.35
N THR A 245 8.35 18.94 -21.75
CA THR A 245 8.01 20.31 -22.17
C THR A 245 8.66 21.41 -21.35
N GLN A 246 9.26 21.11 -20.19
CA GLN A 246 9.69 22.14 -19.23
C GLN A 246 11.15 22.04 -18.77
N ASP A 247 11.91 21.03 -19.24
CA ASP A 247 13.26 20.70 -18.73
C ASP A 247 13.31 20.68 -17.19
N LYS A 248 12.22 20.20 -16.59
CA LYS A 248 12.02 20.10 -15.15
C LYS A 248 11.73 18.67 -14.76
N TYR A 249 12.05 18.34 -13.52
CA TYR A 249 11.70 17.07 -12.91
C TYR A 249 10.30 17.16 -12.30
N ARG A 250 9.44 16.19 -12.62
CA ARG A 250 8.21 15.92 -11.87
C ARG A 250 8.56 14.88 -10.80
N ILE A 251 8.18 15.19 -9.57
CA ILE A 251 8.36 14.31 -8.42
C ILE A 251 6.99 13.76 -8.04
N VAL A 252 6.88 12.43 -7.97
CA VAL A 252 5.61 11.73 -7.76
C VAL A 252 5.76 10.80 -6.57
N MET A 253 4.96 10.98 -5.53
CA MET A 253 4.88 10.03 -4.42
C MET A 253 4.06 8.81 -4.85
N LEU A 254 4.58 7.63 -4.57
CA LEU A 254 3.96 6.34 -4.80
C LEU A 254 3.59 5.69 -3.46
N ASP A 255 2.77 4.65 -3.58
CA ASP A 255 2.42 3.70 -2.52
C ASP A 255 1.76 4.33 -1.28
N PHE A 256 0.44 4.17 -1.22
CA PHE A 256 -0.40 4.71 -0.15
C PHE A 256 -1.11 3.61 0.66
N ALA A 257 -0.66 2.36 0.50
CA ALA A 257 -1.27 1.21 1.16
C ALA A 257 -1.16 1.27 2.69
N GLN A 258 -0.10 1.89 3.21
CA GLN A 258 0.16 2.08 4.65
C GLN A 258 -0.12 3.52 5.09
N CYS A 259 -1.17 4.13 4.54
CA CYS A 259 -1.63 5.44 4.98
C CYS A 259 -2.66 5.31 6.09
N VAL A 260 -2.45 6.08 7.16
CA VAL A 260 -3.40 6.27 8.27
C VAL A 260 -4.02 7.66 8.16
N PHE A 261 -5.31 7.74 8.45
CA PHE A 261 -6.07 8.99 8.47
C PHE A 261 -6.34 9.39 9.91
N ARG A 262 -6.26 10.70 10.18
CA ARG A 262 -6.62 11.23 11.49
C ARG A 262 -8.08 10.92 11.81
N ASP A 263 -8.30 10.34 12.99
CA ASP A 263 -9.65 10.12 13.50
C ASP A 263 -10.29 11.47 13.91
N PRO A 264 -11.59 11.72 13.64
CA PRO A 264 -12.28 12.94 14.08
C PRO A 264 -12.17 13.23 15.59
N GLU A 265 -12.10 12.20 16.42
CA GLU A 265 -12.00 12.28 17.88
C GLU A 265 -10.54 12.34 18.36
N GLU A 266 -9.56 12.17 17.46
CA GLU A 266 -8.13 12.24 17.79
C GLU A 266 -7.67 13.66 18.05
N THR A 267 -7.12 13.89 19.24
CA THR A 267 -6.59 15.19 19.66
C THR A 267 -5.36 15.60 18.85
N ASP A 268 -5.10 16.91 18.74
CA ASP A 268 -3.89 17.43 18.06
C ASP A 268 -2.60 16.85 18.67
N LYS A 269 -2.60 16.60 19.98
CA LYS A 269 -1.46 15.98 20.68
C LYS A 269 -1.22 14.53 20.25
N GLN A 270 -2.28 13.74 20.09
CA GLN A 270 -2.17 12.34 19.65
C GLN A 270 -1.72 12.29 18.20
N TRP A 271 -2.38 13.03 17.32
CA TRP A 271 -2.04 13.09 15.90
C TRP A 271 -0.63 13.65 15.67
N GLY A 272 -0.32 14.79 16.28
CA GLY A 272 1.00 15.42 16.20
C GLY A 272 2.12 14.52 16.71
N ARG A 273 1.86 13.71 17.73
CA ARG A 273 2.82 12.69 18.20
C ARG A 273 3.04 11.59 17.17
N LYS A 274 1.99 11.09 16.51
CA LYS A 274 2.14 10.09 15.43
C LYS A 274 2.99 10.65 14.29
N LYS A 275 2.68 11.87 13.82
CA LYS A 275 3.43 12.57 12.77
C LYS A 275 4.89 12.82 13.15
N TRP A 276 5.14 13.26 14.38
CA TRP A 276 6.51 13.44 14.89
C TRP A 276 7.29 12.13 14.95
N ASN A 277 6.69 11.07 15.49
CA ASN A 277 7.36 9.78 15.64
C ASN A 277 7.70 9.13 14.30
N GLN A 278 6.84 9.31 13.29
CA GLN A 278 7.08 8.77 11.95
C GLN A 278 8.18 9.51 11.19
N ASP A 279 8.32 10.83 11.41
CA ASP A 279 9.31 11.71 10.74
C ASP A 279 9.36 11.50 9.21
N GLU A 280 8.21 11.65 8.54
CA GLU A 280 8.09 11.45 7.09
C GLU A 280 9.04 12.37 6.29
N GLU A 281 9.24 13.61 6.77
CA GLU A 281 10.20 14.54 6.17
C GLU A 281 11.63 14.00 6.27
N GLY A 282 12.04 13.53 7.46
CA GLY A 282 13.36 12.97 7.69
C GLY A 282 13.60 11.68 6.91
N ALA A 283 12.56 10.86 6.73
CA ALA A 283 12.62 9.62 5.94
C ALA A 283 13.03 9.87 4.47
N ILE A 284 12.77 11.07 3.93
CA ILE A 284 13.35 11.52 2.66
C ILE A 284 14.61 12.36 2.90
N GLY A 285 14.50 13.46 3.63
CA GLY A 285 15.51 14.50 3.71
C GLY A 285 16.80 14.05 4.40
N LEU A 286 16.70 13.42 5.58
CA LEU A 286 17.87 12.92 6.31
C LEU A 286 18.51 11.74 5.58
N VAL A 287 17.68 10.85 5.03
CA VAL A 287 18.15 9.68 4.27
C VAL A 287 18.91 10.12 3.02
N MET A 288 18.35 11.04 2.23
CA MET A 288 19.01 11.55 1.03
C MET A 288 20.27 12.35 1.38
N ARG A 289 20.26 13.17 2.45
CA ARG A 289 21.47 13.83 2.95
C ARG A 289 22.57 12.82 3.27
N HIS A 290 22.25 11.75 3.99
CA HIS A 290 23.23 10.71 4.32
C HIS A 290 23.75 9.98 3.07
N ARG A 291 22.86 9.63 2.12
CA ARG A 291 23.24 8.94 0.88
C ARG A 291 24.12 9.81 -0.03
N LEU A 292 23.72 11.06 -0.26
CA LEU A 292 24.45 11.99 -1.14
C LEU A 292 25.79 12.43 -0.54
N LYS A 293 25.90 12.50 0.80
CA LYS A 293 27.16 12.77 1.48
C LYS A 293 28.24 11.72 1.17
N LYS A 294 27.86 10.45 0.94
CA LYS A 294 28.80 9.39 0.50
C LYS A 294 29.40 9.65 -0.89
N LEU A 295 28.78 10.56 -1.65
CA LEU A 295 29.20 11.00 -2.98
C LEU A 295 29.75 12.44 -2.94
N ASP A 296 30.19 12.89 -1.77
CA ASP A 296 30.76 14.23 -1.52
C ASP A 296 29.79 15.38 -1.83
N TYR A 297 28.48 15.12 -1.76
CA TYR A 297 27.44 16.13 -1.96
C TYR A 297 26.75 16.41 -0.63
N ASP A 298 26.89 17.63 -0.12
CA ASP A 298 26.24 18.06 1.11
C ASP A 298 24.86 18.64 0.77
N PHE A 299 23.82 17.83 0.91
CA PHE A 299 22.44 18.26 0.70
C PHE A 299 21.94 19.06 1.92
N PRO A 300 21.63 20.35 1.76
CA PRO A 300 21.13 21.18 2.86
C PRO A 300 19.65 20.84 3.13
N PHE A 301 19.43 19.84 3.98
CA PHE A 301 18.10 19.50 4.48
C PHE A 301 17.81 20.19 5.81
N GLU A 302 16.67 20.88 5.86
CA GLU A 302 16.10 21.47 7.06
C GLU A 302 14.70 20.91 7.30
N HIS A 303 14.48 20.40 8.50
CA HIS A 303 13.18 19.92 8.96
C HIS A 303 12.24 21.10 9.20
N SER A 304 10.95 20.96 8.85
CA SER A 304 9.97 22.04 9.07
C SER A 304 9.72 22.33 10.54
N ASN A 305 9.93 21.32 11.39
CA ASN A 305 9.61 21.31 12.81
C ASN A 305 8.12 21.55 13.11
N HIS A 306 7.24 21.30 12.13
CA HIS A 306 5.79 21.49 12.28
C HIS A 306 5.24 20.72 13.50
N PHE A 307 5.72 19.50 13.72
CA PHE A 307 5.25 18.65 14.82
C PHE A 307 6.16 18.66 16.07
N LEU A 308 7.14 19.57 16.15
CA LEU A 308 8.13 19.60 17.23
C LEU A 308 7.50 19.87 18.60
N GLU A 309 6.40 20.61 18.67
CA GLU A 309 5.72 20.87 19.95
C GLU A 309 5.14 19.63 20.62
N TRP A 310 4.94 18.54 19.86
CA TRP A 310 4.49 17.25 20.35
C TRP A 310 5.62 16.22 20.49
N ALA A 311 6.86 16.65 20.25
CA ALA A 311 8.04 15.85 20.57
C ALA A 311 8.05 15.50 22.05
N VAL A 312 8.49 14.28 22.37
CA VAL A 312 8.56 13.81 23.76
C VAL A 312 9.58 14.65 24.52
N THR A 313 9.13 15.42 25.52
CA THR A 313 10.00 16.06 26.52
C THR A 313 10.26 15.17 27.74
N GLU A 314 9.58 14.03 27.86
CA GLU A 314 9.65 13.14 29.01
C GLU A 314 10.28 11.80 28.62
N PHE A 315 11.57 11.65 28.93
CA PHE A 315 12.09 10.32 29.26
C PHE A 315 11.27 9.81 30.45
N PRO A 316 10.87 8.53 30.50
CA PRO A 316 10.46 7.94 31.77
C PRO A 316 11.58 8.21 32.76
N SER A 317 11.29 8.92 33.86
CA SER A 317 12.21 9.00 34.98
C SER A 317 12.53 7.57 35.40
N GLU A 318 13.81 7.25 35.60
CA GLU A 318 14.31 5.95 36.09
C GLU A 318 13.86 5.61 37.53
N ASP A 319 12.75 6.19 38.02
CA ASP A 319 12.25 6.10 39.39
C ASP A 319 10.87 5.42 39.49
N GLU A 320 10.53 4.50 38.57
CA GLU A 320 9.46 3.53 38.80
C GLU A 320 9.95 2.09 38.54
N ASP A 321 11.09 1.76 39.12
CA ASP A 321 11.48 0.37 39.39
C ASP A 321 11.67 0.20 40.90
N GLU A 322 10.58 0.27 41.66
CA GLU A 322 10.53 -0.35 42.99
C GLU A 322 9.10 -0.78 43.35
N GLY A 323 8.77 -2.01 42.93
CA GLY A 323 8.04 -2.94 43.79
C GLY A 323 6.61 -3.29 43.38
N HIS A 324 6.46 -4.44 42.73
CA HIS A 324 5.67 -5.61 43.17
C HIS A 324 5.75 -6.67 42.05
N SER A 325 6.79 -7.50 42.01
CA SER A 325 6.85 -8.82 42.66
C SER A 325 5.70 -9.80 42.32
N THR A 326 5.96 -10.61 41.29
CA THR A 326 5.68 -12.06 41.13
C THR A 326 4.28 -12.59 40.77
N SER A 327 4.33 -13.48 39.77
CA SER A 327 3.40 -14.58 39.39
C SER A 327 2.20 -14.15 38.51
N LYS A 328 1.93 -14.72 37.33
CA LYS A 328 2.29 -16.02 36.74
C LYS A 328 2.07 -15.99 35.23
#